data_AF-A0A4Q7FUF5-F1
#
_entry.id   AF-A0A4Q7FUF5-F1
#
_cell.length_a   1.000
_cell.length_b   1.000
_cell.length_c   1.000
_cell.angle_alpha   90.00
_cell.angle_beta   90.00
_cell.angle_gamma   90.00
#
_symmetry.space_group_name_H-M   'P 1'
#
loop_
_entity.id
_entity.type
_entity.pdbx_description
1 polymer ?
#
loop_
_entity_poly.entity_id
_entity_poly.type
_entity_poly.pdbx_seq_one_letter_code
_entity_poly.pdbx_strand_id
1 'polypeptide(L)'
;MKRHTVIVEGTLSFRMQRVAAARAGDHGRDVATLPLLAARLAGGFSRPADHATLVPIVGRALAELAFEELEAVKTRPGMARAVLAVLARVWAADIRFDDPLYASARLLDLGRIETYLRDQLPIGALPPDLRDQAIVGVGHAPATIGSLHFHRLISIDPLWRPCE
;
A
#
# COMPACT_ATOMS: atom_id res chain seq x y z
N MET A 1 6.32 -30.03 -6.79
CA MET A 1 6.07 -28.71 -7.42
C MET A 1 6.86 -27.66 -6.65
N LYS A 2 7.77 -26.91 -7.29
CA LYS A 2 8.53 -25.85 -6.61
C LYS A 2 7.74 -24.54 -6.70
N ARG A 3 7.36 -23.99 -5.55
CA ARG A 3 6.69 -22.67 -5.47
C ARG A 3 7.70 -21.57 -5.81
N HIS A 4 7.29 -20.64 -6.65
CA HIS A 4 8.04 -19.41 -6.89
C HIS A 4 7.07 -18.26 -7.15
N THR A 5 7.48 -17.05 -6.78
CA THR A 5 6.67 -15.84 -6.89
C THR A 5 7.30 -14.87 -7.87
N VAL A 6 6.48 -14.34 -8.78
CA VAL A 6 6.89 -13.26 -9.68
C VAL A 6 6.24 -11.96 -9.27
N ILE A 7 7.08 -10.98 -8.94
CA ILE A 7 6.68 -9.64 -8.58
C ILE A 7 6.60 -8.78 -9.83
N VAL A 8 5.47 -8.10 -9.98
CA VAL A 8 5.16 -7.24 -11.12
C VAL A 8 4.65 -5.88 -10.67
N GLU A 9 4.75 -4.91 -11.57
CA GLU A 9 4.16 -3.59 -11.42
C GLU A 9 3.01 -3.42 -12.40
N GLY A 10 1.90 -2.87 -11.90
CA GLY A 10 0.71 -2.56 -12.68
C GLY A 10 -0.20 -3.74 -13.00
N THR A 11 -1.47 -3.40 -13.25
CA THR A 11 -2.55 -4.37 -13.50
C THR A 11 -2.33 -5.19 -14.78
N LEU A 12 -1.76 -4.57 -15.82
CA LEU A 12 -1.52 -5.25 -17.10
C LEU A 12 -0.48 -6.36 -16.94
N SER A 13 0.69 -6.04 -16.38
CA SER A 13 1.76 -7.02 -16.12
C SER A 13 1.26 -8.19 -15.27
N PHE A 14 0.47 -7.90 -14.24
CA PHE A 14 -0.17 -8.92 -13.40
C PHE A 14 -1.05 -9.88 -14.21
N ARG A 15 -1.94 -9.35 -15.06
CA ARG A 15 -2.79 -10.17 -15.91
C ARG A 15 -1.98 -10.97 -16.94
N MET A 16 -0.99 -10.34 -17.57
CA MET A 16 -0.13 -10.99 -18.56
C MET A 16 0.67 -12.16 -17.98
N GLN A 17 1.25 -12.00 -16.79
CA GLN A 17 2.02 -13.07 -16.15
C GLN A 17 1.16 -14.26 -15.73
N ARG A 18 -0.08 -14.03 -15.29
CA ARG A 18 -1.03 -15.12 -15.01
C ARG A 18 -1.40 -15.90 -16.27
N VAL A 19 -1.61 -15.21 -17.39
CA VAL A 19 -1.88 -15.86 -18.68
C VAL A 19 -0.67 -16.66 -19.15
N ALA A 20 0.54 -16.12 -19.00
CA ALA A 20 1.78 -16.82 -19.36
C ALA A 20 1.96 -18.11 -18.53
N ALA A 21 1.72 -18.04 -17.20
CA ALA A 21 1.78 -19.22 -16.32
C ALA A 21 0.79 -20.31 -16.74
N ALA A 22 -0.46 -19.93 -17.04
CA ALA A 22 -1.48 -20.86 -17.49
C ALA A 22 -1.11 -21.54 -18.81
N ARG A 23 -0.57 -20.78 -19.79
CA ARG A 23 -0.12 -21.33 -21.07
C ARG A 23 1.07 -22.29 -20.93
N ALA A 24 1.95 -22.05 -19.96
CA ALA A 24 3.13 -22.88 -19.70
C ALA A 24 2.85 -24.10 -18.80
N GLY A 25 1.62 -24.26 -18.27
CA GLY A 25 1.32 -25.29 -17.26
C GLY A 25 2.08 -25.09 -15.94
N ASP A 26 2.48 -23.85 -15.64
CA ASP A 26 3.31 -23.52 -14.49
C ASP A 26 2.47 -23.30 -13.23
N HIS A 27 1.99 -24.42 -12.66
CA HIS A 27 1.13 -24.42 -11.49
C HIS A 27 1.85 -24.01 -10.18
N GLY A 28 3.18 -23.95 -10.18
CA GLY A 28 3.98 -23.53 -9.03
C GLY A 28 4.17 -22.02 -8.92
N ARG A 29 3.69 -21.27 -9.92
CA ARG A 29 3.92 -19.83 -10.04
C ARG A 29 2.83 -19.01 -9.39
N ASP A 30 3.24 -18.15 -8.46
CA ASP A 30 2.42 -17.07 -7.94
C ASP A 30 2.79 -15.74 -8.61
N VAL A 31 1.82 -14.84 -8.75
CA VAL A 31 2.02 -13.51 -9.32
C VAL A 31 1.47 -12.49 -8.34
N ALA A 32 2.32 -11.56 -7.89
CA ALA A 32 1.97 -10.59 -6.86
C ALA A 32 2.54 -9.20 -7.17
N THR A 33 1.94 -8.17 -6.57
CA THR A 33 2.54 -6.83 -6.47
C THR A 33 3.30 -6.71 -5.14
N LEU A 34 4.12 -5.66 -4.97
CA LEU A 34 4.83 -5.42 -3.71
C LEU A 34 3.91 -5.35 -2.48
N PRO A 35 2.74 -4.66 -2.50
CA PRO A 35 1.81 -4.69 -1.38
C PRO A 35 1.25 -6.08 -1.06
N LEU A 36 1.02 -6.93 -2.08
CA LEU A 36 0.52 -8.29 -1.90
C LEU A 36 1.62 -9.22 -1.35
N LEU A 37 2.87 -9.00 -1.77
CA LEU A 37 4.03 -9.67 -1.18
C LEU A 37 4.16 -9.30 0.30
N ALA A 38 4.09 -8.02 0.63
CA ALA A 38 4.14 -7.54 2.01
C ALA A 38 3.02 -8.14 2.86
N ALA A 39 1.78 -8.15 2.36
CA ALA A 39 0.65 -8.79 3.03
C ALA A 39 0.86 -10.29 3.27
N ARG A 40 1.51 -10.99 2.33
CA ARG A 40 1.85 -12.40 2.50
C ARG A 40 2.94 -12.63 3.54
N LEU A 41 3.95 -11.77 3.58
CA LEU A 41 5.02 -11.82 4.58
C LEU A 41 4.51 -11.43 5.98
N ALA A 42 3.54 -10.52 6.07
CA ALA A 42 2.86 -10.13 7.31
C ALA A 42 2.00 -11.24 7.95
N GLY A 43 1.98 -12.45 7.38
CA GLY A 43 1.23 -13.60 7.90
C GLY A 43 0.12 -14.10 6.98
N GLY A 44 -0.09 -13.48 5.81
CA GLY A 44 -0.98 -13.98 4.75
C GLY A 44 -2.49 -13.81 4.98
N PHE A 45 -2.90 -13.39 6.18
CA PHE A 45 -4.28 -12.99 6.48
C PHE A 45 -4.50 -11.48 6.32
N SER A 46 -3.42 -10.69 6.34
CA SER A 46 -3.45 -9.27 6.03
C SER A 46 -3.73 -9.05 4.54
N ARG A 47 -4.33 -7.91 4.20
CA ARG A 47 -4.50 -7.44 2.82
C ARG A 47 -4.31 -5.93 2.75
N PRO A 48 -3.82 -5.39 1.63
CA PRO A 48 -3.87 -3.95 1.39
C PRO A 48 -5.31 -3.46 1.47
N ALA A 49 -5.55 -2.40 2.22
CA ALA A 49 -6.85 -1.75 2.25
C ALA A 49 -7.25 -1.28 0.84
N ASP A 50 -8.47 -1.61 0.42
CA ASP A 50 -8.93 -1.26 -0.92
C ASP A 50 -9.51 0.16 -0.99
N HIS A 51 -9.53 0.72 -2.19
CA HIS A 51 -10.01 2.07 -2.42
C HIS A 51 -11.51 2.24 -2.12
N ALA A 52 -12.30 1.15 -2.20
CA ALA A 52 -13.72 1.14 -1.88
C ALA A 52 -13.98 1.27 -0.36
N THR A 53 -13.05 0.79 0.45
CA THR A 53 -13.04 0.91 1.91
C THR A 53 -12.47 2.24 2.36
N LEU A 54 -11.35 2.67 1.77
CA LEU A 54 -10.63 3.87 2.19
C LEU A 54 -11.37 5.17 1.85
N VAL A 55 -11.97 5.30 0.64
CA VAL A 55 -12.63 6.54 0.23
C VAL A 55 -13.78 6.96 1.17
N PRO A 56 -14.70 6.07 1.57
CA PRO A 56 -15.73 6.42 2.54
C PRO A 56 -15.17 6.85 3.90
N ILE A 57 -14.09 6.22 4.38
CA ILE A 57 -13.46 6.60 5.66
C ILE A 57 -12.84 7.99 5.55
N VAL A 58 -12.12 8.29 4.46
CA VAL A 58 -11.59 9.65 4.21
C VAL A 58 -12.73 10.67 4.11
N GLY A 59 -13.85 10.31 3.47
CA GLY A 59 -15.02 11.18 3.40
C GLY A 59 -15.59 11.53 4.78
N ARG A 60 -15.63 10.56 5.70
CA ARG A 60 -16.03 10.79 7.10
C ARG A 60 -15.01 11.65 7.85
N ALA A 61 -13.72 11.37 7.70
CA ALA A 61 -12.65 12.19 8.27
C ALA A 61 -12.77 13.66 7.83
N LEU A 62 -13.06 13.91 6.55
CA LEU A 62 -13.25 15.26 6.00
C LEU A 62 -14.49 15.96 6.58
N ALA A 63 -15.52 15.22 6.99
CA ALA A 63 -16.74 15.76 7.58
C ALA A 63 -16.60 16.00 9.09
N GLU A 64 -15.90 15.12 9.81
CA GLU A 64 -15.83 15.10 11.27
C GLU A 64 -14.65 15.90 11.84
N LEU A 65 -13.53 15.97 11.12
CA LEU A 65 -12.33 16.66 11.57
C LEU A 65 -12.34 18.14 11.18
N ALA A 66 -11.66 18.94 12.00
CA ALA A 66 -11.29 20.31 11.69
C ALA A 66 -9.86 20.36 11.16
N PHE A 67 -9.67 21.05 10.05
CA PHE A 67 -8.39 21.20 9.37
C PHE A 67 -7.91 22.65 9.42
N GLU A 68 -6.61 22.85 9.24
CA GLU A 68 -6.03 24.18 9.13
C GLU A 68 -6.02 24.66 7.68
N GLU A 69 -5.47 23.85 6.76
CA GLU A 69 -5.33 24.19 5.35
C GLU A 69 -6.42 23.53 4.49
N LEU A 70 -6.76 22.26 4.77
CA LEU A 70 -7.74 21.51 3.97
C LEU A 70 -9.18 22.00 4.17
N GLU A 71 -9.43 22.81 5.20
CA GLU A 71 -10.78 23.25 5.60
C GLU A 71 -11.50 23.98 4.45
N ALA A 72 -10.79 24.85 3.74
CA ALA A 72 -11.33 25.63 2.62
C ALA A 72 -11.77 24.79 1.41
N VAL A 73 -11.32 23.53 1.33
CA VAL A 73 -11.56 22.64 0.19
C VAL A 73 -12.23 21.32 0.56
N LYS A 74 -12.50 21.06 1.84
CA LYS A 74 -12.97 19.75 2.33
C LYS A 74 -14.30 19.30 1.75
N THR A 75 -15.18 20.25 1.41
CA THR A 75 -16.53 19.98 0.87
C THR A 75 -16.58 19.79 -0.64
N ARG A 76 -15.45 19.93 -1.35
CA ARG A 76 -15.42 19.86 -2.81
C ARG A 76 -15.73 18.44 -3.31
N PRO A 77 -16.48 18.30 -4.41
CA PRO A 77 -16.73 16.99 -5.00
C PRO A 77 -15.41 16.34 -5.41
N GLY A 78 -15.23 15.08 -5.03
CA GLY A 78 -14.00 14.34 -5.31
C GLY A 78 -12.86 14.56 -4.32
N MET A 79 -13.03 15.42 -3.31
CA MET A 79 -11.96 15.71 -2.33
C MET A 79 -11.47 14.46 -1.61
N ALA A 80 -12.35 13.55 -1.19
CA ALA A 80 -11.94 12.30 -0.56
C ALA A 80 -11.00 11.45 -1.44
N ARG A 81 -11.25 11.40 -2.75
CA ARG A 81 -10.38 10.69 -3.70
C ARG A 81 -9.05 11.42 -3.90
N ALA A 82 -9.08 12.75 -3.95
CA ALA A 82 -7.88 13.58 -4.08
C ALA A 82 -6.96 13.42 -2.86
N VAL A 83 -7.53 13.48 -1.65
CA VAL A 83 -6.79 13.25 -0.39
C VAL A 83 -6.18 11.86 -0.37
N LEU A 84 -6.96 10.82 -0.69
CA LEU A 84 -6.44 9.46 -0.69
C LEU A 84 -5.32 9.26 -1.73
N ALA A 85 -5.42 9.90 -2.90
CA ALA A 85 -4.36 9.88 -3.90
C ALA A 85 -3.08 10.58 -3.40
N VAL A 86 -3.21 11.67 -2.64
CA VAL A 86 -2.06 12.35 -2.01
C VAL A 86 -1.44 11.48 -0.92
N LEU A 87 -2.26 10.91 -0.02
CA LEU A 87 -1.80 9.97 1.01
C LEU A 87 -1.03 8.79 0.40
N ALA A 88 -1.55 8.20 -0.68
CA ALA A 88 -0.87 7.12 -1.39
C ALA A 88 0.52 7.53 -1.91
N ARG A 89 0.68 8.77 -2.38
CA ARG A 89 1.99 9.31 -2.83
C ARG A 89 2.93 9.56 -1.65
N VAL A 90 2.42 10.09 -0.54
CA VAL A 90 3.20 10.31 0.69
C VAL A 90 3.71 8.98 1.23
N TRP A 91 2.84 7.97 1.30
CA TRP A 91 3.23 6.62 1.68
C TRP A 91 4.27 6.02 0.74
N ALA A 92 4.05 6.08 -0.58
CA ALA A 92 5.02 5.57 -1.55
C ALA A 92 6.40 6.21 -1.40
N ALA A 93 6.44 7.51 -1.10
CA ALA A 93 7.67 8.26 -0.88
C ALA A 93 8.33 8.02 0.49
N ASP A 94 7.70 7.24 1.38
CA ASP A 94 8.13 7.01 2.77
C ASP A 94 8.31 8.31 3.58
N ILE A 95 7.46 9.30 3.31
CA ILE A 95 7.50 10.58 4.02
C ILE A 95 6.69 10.47 5.31
N ARG A 96 7.30 10.83 6.44
CA ARG A 96 6.61 10.91 7.72
C ARG A 96 5.92 12.25 7.90
N PHE A 97 4.70 12.25 8.44
CA PHE A 97 3.93 13.48 8.66
C PHE A 97 4.49 14.38 9.76
N ASP A 98 5.31 13.82 10.66
CA ASP A 98 5.99 14.50 11.77
C ASP A 98 7.41 14.97 11.43
N ASP A 99 7.87 14.76 10.19
CA ASP A 99 9.23 15.15 9.78
C ASP A 99 9.38 16.68 9.70
N PRO A 100 10.30 17.28 10.48
CA PRO A 100 10.55 18.72 10.44
C PRO A 100 10.92 19.26 9.06
N LEU A 101 11.51 18.44 8.20
CA LEU A 101 11.90 18.82 6.83
C LEU A 101 10.70 19.14 5.93
N TYR A 102 9.51 18.62 6.27
CA TYR A 102 8.28 18.78 5.49
C TYR A 102 7.15 19.44 6.27
N ALA A 103 7.47 20.10 7.40
CA ALA A 103 6.50 20.74 8.28
C ALA A 103 5.63 21.75 7.51
N SER A 104 4.36 21.41 7.35
CA SER A 104 3.34 22.26 6.73
C SER A 104 1.96 21.94 7.32
N ALA A 105 1.09 22.95 7.39
CA ALA A 105 -0.30 22.78 7.85
C ALA A 105 -1.01 21.68 7.05
N ARG A 106 -0.81 21.65 5.72
CA ARG A 106 -1.29 20.55 4.86
C ARG A 106 -0.85 19.16 5.30
N LEU A 107 0.43 18.98 5.59
CA LEU A 107 0.97 17.67 5.92
C LEU A 107 0.44 17.22 7.29
N LEU A 108 0.33 18.14 8.25
CA LEU A 108 -0.30 17.88 9.54
C LEU A 108 -1.78 17.47 9.38
N ASP A 109 -2.54 18.17 8.53
CA ASP A 109 -3.93 17.81 8.22
C ASP A 109 -4.02 16.41 7.60
N LEU A 110 -3.12 16.06 6.68
CA LEU A 110 -3.06 14.71 6.09
C LEU A 110 -2.71 13.64 7.14
N GLY A 111 -1.81 13.93 8.08
CA GLY A 111 -1.47 13.04 9.19
C GLY A 111 -2.64 12.79 10.14
N ARG A 112 -3.49 13.79 10.38
CA ARG A 112 -4.76 13.62 11.12
C ARG A 112 -5.71 12.67 10.40
N ILE A 113 -5.82 12.78 9.07
CA ILE A 113 -6.65 11.87 8.26
C ILE A 113 -6.07 10.45 8.28
N GLU A 114 -4.73 10.29 8.20
CA GLU A 114 -4.10 8.97 8.31
C GLU A 114 -4.38 8.31 9.67
N THR A 115 -4.26 9.07 10.76
CA THR A 115 -4.56 8.58 12.11
C THR A 115 -6.02 8.11 12.19
N TYR A 116 -6.96 8.93 11.71
CA TYR A 116 -8.37 8.56 11.65
C TYR A 116 -8.61 7.31 10.78
N LEU A 117 -7.90 7.18 9.66
CA LEU A 117 -7.98 5.99 8.80
C LEU A 117 -7.58 4.73 9.56
N ARG A 118 -6.47 4.77 10.30
CA ARG A 118 -5.98 3.63 11.10
C ARG A 118 -7.00 3.20 12.15
N ASP A 119 -7.60 4.18 12.84
CA ASP A 119 -8.58 3.92 13.90
C ASP A 119 -9.90 3.34 13.37
N GLN A 120 -10.28 3.69 12.14
CA GLN A 120 -11.56 3.31 11.54
C GLN A 120 -11.46 2.14 10.55
N LEU A 121 -10.27 1.58 10.32
CA LEU A 121 -10.06 0.54 9.33
C LEU A 121 -10.59 -0.80 9.86
N PRO A 122 -11.65 -1.38 9.27
CA PRO A 122 -12.24 -2.60 9.81
C PRO A 122 -11.40 -3.84 9.47
N ILE A 123 -10.82 -3.86 8.26
CA ILE A 123 -10.06 -4.98 7.70
C ILE A 123 -9.00 -4.43 6.75
N GLY A 124 -7.81 -5.03 6.80
CA GLY A 124 -6.68 -4.68 5.97
C GLY A 124 -5.73 -3.74 6.69
N ALA A 125 -4.67 -3.37 6.00
CA ALA A 125 -3.62 -2.52 6.54
C ALA A 125 -3.20 -1.47 5.50
N LEU A 126 -2.75 -0.32 5.98
CA LEU A 126 -2.17 0.70 5.11
C LEU A 126 -0.81 0.21 4.58
N PRO A 127 -0.32 0.73 3.44
CA PRO A 127 0.95 0.27 2.88
C PRO A 127 2.15 0.36 3.84
N PRO A 128 2.33 1.43 4.65
CA PRO A 128 3.40 1.47 5.64
C PRO A 128 3.30 0.37 6.69
N ASP A 129 2.09 0.07 7.16
CA ASP A 129 1.86 -0.97 8.17
C ASP A 129 2.17 -2.36 7.63
N LEU A 130 1.80 -2.59 6.36
CA LEU A 130 2.13 -3.84 5.68
C LEU A 130 3.63 -4.01 5.52
N ARG A 131 4.38 -2.95 5.21
CA ARG A 131 5.84 -3.00 5.17
C ARG A 131 6.40 -3.40 6.53
N ASP A 132 5.98 -2.72 7.60
CA ASP A 132 6.51 -2.95 8.93
C ASP A 132 6.19 -4.38 9.42
N GLN A 133 4.96 -4.84 9.20
CA GLN A 133 4.56 -6.23 9.48
C GLN A 133 5.32 -7.25 8.62
N ALA A 134 5.57 -6.93 7.34
CA ALA A 134 6.30 -7.80 6.44
C ALA A 134 7.76 -7.97 6.87
N ILE A 135 8.42 -6.91 7.31
CA ILE A 135 9.80 -6.93 7.82
C ILE A 135 9.92 -7.91 8.99
N VAL A 136 8.98 -7.85 9.94
CA VAL A 136 8.90 -8.81 11.07
C VAL A 136 8.72 -10.25 10.56
N GLY A 137 7.96 -10.42 9.49
CA GLY A 137 7.65 -11.73 8.90
C GLY A 137 8.71 -12.33 7.96
N VAL A 138 9.80 -11.62 7.64
CA VAL A 138 10.81 -12.05 6.65
C VAL A 138 11.40 -13.44 6.95
N GLY A 139 11.53 -13.81 8.22
CA GLY A 139 12.02 -15.14 8.61
C GLY A 139 11.19 -16.31 8.05
N HIS A 140 9.91 -16.08 7.74
CA HIS A 140 9.01 -17.08 7.17
C HIS A 140 9.00 -17.09 5.63
N ALA A 141 9.73 -16.18 4.98
CA ALA A 141 9.73 -16.01 3.54
C ALA A 141 10.04 -17.31 2.75
N PRO A 142 11.05 -18.13 3.11
CA PRO A 142 11.36 -19.35 2.36
C PRO A 142 10.17 -20.32 2.29
N ALA A 143 9.35 -20.38 3.34
CA ALA A 143 8.18 -21.26 3.41
C ALA A 143 6.93 -20.67 2.71
N THR A 144 6.79 -19.33 2.73
CA THR A 144 5.55 -18.67 2.27
C THR A 144 5.57 -18.30 0.80
N ILE A 145 6.70 -17.79 0.29
CA ILE A 145 6.84 -17.22 -1.07
C ILE A 145 7.70 -18.07 -2.00
N GLY A 146 8.65 -18.85 -1.48
CA GLY A 146 9.60 -19.60 -2.32
C GLY A 146 10.56 -18.67 -3.08
N SER A 147 11.08 -19.12 -4.23
CA SER A 147 12.00 -18.30 -5.04
C SER A 147 11.31 -17.05 -5.57
N LEU A 148 11.95 -15.89 -5.45
CA LEU A 148 11.37 -14.61 -5.84
C LEU A 148 12.02 -14.05 -7.12
N HIS A 149 11.19 -13.63 -8.08
CA HIS A 149 11.63 -13.05 -9.35
C HIS A 149 10.96 -11.70 -9.58
N PHE A 150 11.73 -10.66 -9.84
CA PHE A 150 11.21 -9.35 -10.22
C PHE A 150 11.09 -9.25 -11.74
N HIS A 151 9.88 -8.99 -12.25
CA HIS A 151 9.61 -8.93 -13.68
C HIS A 151 9.37 -7.50 -14.13
N ARG A 152 10.36 -6.94 -14.85
CA ARG A 152 10.27 -5.61 -15.50
C ARG A 152 9.84 -4.49 -14.55
N LEU A 153 10.31 -4.52 -13.31
CA LEU A 153 10.17 -3.39 -12.39
C LEU A 153 11.15 -2.28 -12.82
N ILE A 154 10.62 -1.13 -13.21
CA ILE A 154 11.42 0.02 -13.65
C ILE A 154 11.91 0.79 -12.42
N SER A 155 11.05 0.91 -11.42
CA SER A 155 11.36 1.55 -10.15
C SER A 155 10.62 0.86 -9.01
N ILE A 156 11.19 0.94 -7.81
CA ILE A 156 10.55 0.52 -6.57
C ILE A 156 10.30 1.78 -5.76
N ASP A 157 9.07 1.99 -5.30
CA ASP A 157 8.75 3.13 -4.42
C ASP A 157 9.68 3.13 -3.19
N PRO A 158 10.15 4.31 -2.72
CA PRO A 158 10.99 4.43 -1.53
C PRO A 158 10.50 3.61 -0.33
N LEU A 159 9.19 3.54 -0.12
CA LEU A 159 8.55 2.72 0.92
C LEU A 159 9.06 1.28 0.99
N TRP A 160 9.36 0.66 -0.14
CA TRP A 160 9.75 -0.76 -0.20
C TRP A 160 11.26 -0.96 -0.30
N ARG A 161 12.05 0.11 -0.24
CA ARG A 161 13.50 0.05 -0.22
C ARG A 161 13.99 -0.17 1.21
N PRO A 162 15.16 -0.81 1.40
CA PRO A 162 15.76 -0.87 2.73
C PRO A 162 15.96 0.54 3.29
N CYS A 163 15.67 0.72 4.58
CA CYS A 163 16.17 1.88 5.32
C CYS A 163 17.70 1.81 5.31
N GLU A 164 18.35 2.84 4.79
CA GLU A 164 19.80 3.04 5.00
C GLU A 164 20.10 3.33 6.48
#